data_AF-A0A438KCH9-F1
#
_entry.id   AF-A0A438KCH9-F1
#
_cell.length_a   1.000
_cell.length_b   1.000
_cell.length_c   1.000
_cell.angle_alpha   90.00
_cell.angle_beta   90.00
_cell.angle_gamma   90.00
#
_symmetry.space_group_name_H-M   'P 1'
#
loop_
_entity.id
_entity.type
_entity.pdbx_description
1 polymer ?
#
loop_
_entity_poly.entity_id
_entity_poly.type
_entity_poly.pdbx_seq_one_letter_code
_entity_poly.pdbx_strand_id
1 'polypeptide(L)'
;MLVEWWRAQFFPSKYAMEMSSVVYKDWVLLSKPLPADLIKRYINTVEWRLRIQRLLMDFRLLIDDYPYAVDGLEIWSAIETWVKEYCSFYYKTDEMVQKDSELQSWWKEVREEGHGDKKDEPWWPKMHTAPPNRPTISRRFMPEEGTPEYEELKSNPDKAFLKTITAQLQTLLGISLIEILSRHSSDEVYLGQRDTPEWTLDTTPLKAFENSEGTGRH
;
A
#
# COMPACT_ATOMS: atom_id res chain seq x y z
N MET A 1 9.65 19.55 10.13
CA MET A 1 9.47 18.88 11.44
C MET A 1 9.50 17.35 11.31
N LEU A 2 8.48 16.70 10.73
CA LEU A 2 8.38 15.22 10.67
C LEU A 2 9.64 14.49 10.14
N VAL A 3 10.29 15.03 9.10
CA VAL A 3 11.52 14.43 8.52
C VAL A 3 12.65 14.27 9.55
N GLU A 4 12.85 15.26 10.43
CA GLU A 4 13.90 15.18 11.46
C GLU A 4 13.54 14.19 12.58
N TRP A 5 12.26 14.06 12.90
CA TRP A 5 11.78 12.98 13.78
C TRP A 5 12.03 11.60 13.16
N TRP A 6 11.79 11.44 11.86
CA TRP A 6 12.04 10.18 11.16
C TRP A 6 13.55 9.83 11.16
N ARG A 7 14.41 10.82 10.89
CA ARG A 7 15.88 10.72 10.98
C ARG A 7 16.41 10.42 12.39
N ALA A 8 15.66 10.78 13.44
CA ALA A 8 16.04 10.55 14.83
C ALA A 8 15.60 9.18 15.38
N GLN A 9 14.63 8.51 14.75
CA GLN A 9 14.00 7.28 15.29
C GLN A 9 14.25 6.02 14.45
N PHE A 10 14.42 6.14 13.13
CA PHE A 10 14.56 4.98 12.24
C PHE A 10 16.02 4.71 11.88
N PHE A 11 16.40 3.42 11.78
CA PHE A 11 17.79 2.96 11.59
C PHE A 11 18.58 3.66 10.44
N PRO A 12 17.99 3.94 9.26
CA PRO A 12 18.68 4.69 8.21
C PRO A 12 19.13 6.12 8.60
N SER A 13 18.53 6.68 9.67
CA SER A 13 18.80 8.02 10.19
C SER A 13 18.86 9.10 9.10
N LYS A 14 19.96 9.84 8.95
CA LYS A 14 20.10 10.88 7.90
C LYS A 14 19.85 10.37 6.48
N TYR A 15 20.12 9.08 6.21
CA TYR A 15 19.91 8.42 4.92
C TYR A 15 18.47 7.93 4.72
N ALA A 16 17.55 8.10 5.67
CA ALA A 16 16.19 7.54 5.58
C ALA A 16 15.42 7.99 4.33
N MET A 17 15.49 9.28 3.99
CA MET A 17 14.86 9.84 2.79
C MET A 17 15.58 9.42 1.49
N GLU A 18 16.89 9.17 1.58
CA GLU A 18 17.70 8.67 0.45
C GLU A 18 17.37 7.19 0.18
N MET A 19 17.23 6.36 1.21
CA MET A 19 16.80 4.98 1.09
C MET A 19 15.38 4.86 0.51
N SER A 20 14.45 5.76 0.83
CA SER A 20 13.15 5.78 0.14
C SER A 20 13.28 6.14 -1.34
N SER A 21 14.22 7.02 -1.73
CA SER A 21 14.51 7.31 -3.15
C SER A 21 15.19 6.14 -3.86
N VAL A 22 16.06 5.39 -3.18
CA VAL A 22 16.66 4.15 -3.71
C VAL A 22 15.59 3.07 -3.91
N VAL A 23 14.74 2.81 -2.91
CA VAL A 23 13.61 1.87 -3.04
C VAL A 23 12.60 2.34 -4.09
N TYR A 24 12.44 3.66 -4.28
CA TYR A 24 11.60 4.18 -5.35
C TYR A 24 12.11 3.79 -6.74
N LYS A 25 13.40 3.50 -6.96
CA LYS A 25 13.89 3.00 -8.26
C LYS A 25 13.27 1.65 -8.63
N ASP A 26 13.03 0.78 -7.65
CA ASP A 26 12.34 -0.50 -7.83
C ASP A 26 10.80 -0.39 -7.69
N TRP A 27 10.28 0.84 -7.48
CA TRP A 27 8.85 1.10 -7.57
C TRP A 27 8.41 0.94 -9.02
N VAL A 28 7.77 -0.19 -9.26
CA VAL A 28 6.79 -0.37 -10.32
C VAL A 28 5.46 0.13 -9.75
N LEU A 29 4.63 0.74 -10.59
CA LEU A 29 3.21 0.85 -10.29
C LEU A 29 2.64 -0.59 -10.23
N LEU A 30 2.11 -1.10 -11.35
CA LEU A 30 1.23 -2.26 -11.56
C LEU A 30 0.80 -3.32 -10.48
N SER A 31 0.81 -3.14 -9.12
CA SER A 31 0.74 -4.36 -8.24
C SER A 31 0.34 -4.35 -6.73
N LYS A 32 -0.74 -3.79 -6.11
CA LYS A 32 -1.70 -2.69 -6.36
C LYS A 32 -2.98 -3.09 -7.12
N PRO A 33 -3.16 -4.35 -7.48
CA PRO A 33 -4.18 -5.04 -6.69
C PRO A 33 -3.51 -5.74 -5.52
N LEU A 34 -4.20 -5.86 -4.38
CA LEU A 34 -3.78 -6.84 -3.38
C LEU A 34 -3.56 -8.23 -4.02
N PRO A 35 -4.41 -8.71 -4.97
CA PRO A 35 -4.10 -9.87 -5.80
C PRO A 35 -2.70 -9.88 -6.45
N ALA A 36 -2.22 -8.77 -7.01
CA ALA A 36 -0.93 -8.73 -7.70
C ALA A 36 0.27 -8.56 -6.74
N ASP A 37 0.09 -7.87 -5.60
CA ASP A 37 1.04 -7.85 -4.49
C ASP A 37 1.23 -9.28 -3.95
N LEU A 38 0.12 -9.97 -3.64
CA LEU A 38 0.13 -11.36 -3.19
C LEU A 38 0.80 -12.28 -4.23
N ILE A 39 0.45 -12.19 -5.52
CA ILE A 39 1.12 -12.96 -6.58
C ILE A 39 2.64 -12.66 -6.60
N LYS A 40 3.05 -11.40 -6.54
CA LYS A 40 4.47 -10.99 -6.53
C LYS A 40 5.23 -11.46 -5.27
N ARG A 41 4.56 -11.56 -4.12
CA ARG A 41 5.14 -12.05 -2.85
C ARG A 41 5.16 -13.58 -2.74
N TYR A 42 4.24 -14.29 -3.38
CA TYR A 42 4.10 -15.75 -3.26
C TYR A 42 4.60 -16.57 -4.48
N ILE A 43 4.69 -15.99 -5.68
CA ILE A 43 4.96 -16.71 -6.92
C ILE A 43 6.12 -16.07 -7.69
N ASN A 44 7.31 -16.67 -7.58
CA ASN A 44 8.56 -16.12 -8.13
C ASN A 44 9.09 -16.93 -9.34
N THR A 45 8.21 -17.57 -10.11
CA THR A 45 8.56 -18.43 -11.27
C THR A 45 7.83 -18.02 -12.55
N VAL A 46 8.55 -18.07 -13.68
CA VAL A 46 8.16 -17.47 -14.98
C VAL A 46 6.93 -18.13 -15.63
N GLU A 47 6.68 -19.40 -15.32
CA GLU A 47 5.69 -20.29 -15.96
C GLU A 47 4.23 -19.81 -15.83
N TRP A 48 3.91 -18.96 -14.85
CA TRP A 48 2.53 -18.72 -14.41
C TRP A 48 1.84 -17.50 -15.02
N ARG A 49 2.54 -16.70 -15.86
CA ARG A 49 1.95 -15.54 -16.58
C ARG A 49 0.68 -15.89 -17.37
N LEU A 50 0.62 -17.10 -17.93
CA LEU A 50 -0.54 -17.57 -18.72
C LEU A 50 -1.74 -18.03 -17.87
N ARG A 51 -1.59 -18.21 -16.55
CA ARG A 51 -2.72 -18.59 -15.66
C ARG A 51 -3.51 -17.40 -15.12
N ILE A 52 -2.95 -16.20 -15.12
CA ILE A 52 -3.54 -15.00 -14.50
C ILE A 52 -4.96 -14.73 -15.02
N GLN A 53 -5.20 -14.89 -16.33
CA GLN A 53 -6.50 -14.67 -16.96
C GLN A 53 -7.56 -15.74 -16.62
N ARG A 54 -7.19 -16.84 -15.95
CA ARG A 54 -8.11 -17.88 -15.43
C ARG A 54 -8.21 -17.86 -13.88
N LEU A 55 -7.27 -17.19 -13.19
CA LEU A 55 -7.17 -17.20 -11.72
C LEU A 55 -8.15 -16.26 -10.99
N LEU A 56 -8.77 -15.30 -11.67
CA LEU A 56 -9.76 -14.38 -11.08
C LEU A 56 -11.07 -15.06 -10.62
N MET A 57 -11.26 -16.36 -10.91
CA MET A 57 -12.39 -17.18 -10.45
C MET A 57 -12.00 -18.28 -9.45
N ASP A 58 -10.70 -18.47 -9.17
CA ASP A 58 -10.19 -19.65 -8.45
C ASP A 58 -8.91 -19.31 -7.67
N PHE A 59 -8.94 -18.18 -6.96
CA PHE A 59 -7.82 -17.66 -6.20
C PHE A 59 -7.71 -18.36 -4.85
N ARG A 60 -6.83 -19.37 -4.76
CA ARG A 60 -6.45 -19.99 -3.48
C ARG A 60 -5.14 -19.39 -2.95
N LEU A 61 -5.15 -18.93 -1.70
CA LEU A 61 -3.95 -18.49 -0.99
C LEU A 61 -3.00 -19.66 -0.72
N LEU A 62 -1.69 -19.39 -0.63
CA LEU A 62 -0.71 -20.38 -0.17
C LEU A 62 -0.83 -20.65 1.34
N ILE A 63 -1.39 -19.68 2.08
CA ILE A 63 -1.74 -19.75 3.49
C ILE A 63 -3.24 -19.43 3.55
N ASP A 64 -4.09 -20.45 3.66
CA ASP A 64 -5.56 -20.28 3.56
C ASP A 64 -6.10 -19.30 4.64
N ASP A 65 -5.46 -19.24 5.82
CA ASP A 65 -5.75 -18.27 6.90
C ASP A 65 -4.59 -17.25 7.04
N TYR A 66 -4.63 -16.19 6.24
CA TYR A 66 -3.71 -15.05 6.34
C TYR A 66 -4.53 -13.74 6.39
N PRO A 67 -4.84 -13.20 7.58
CA PRO A 67 -5.83 -12.13 7.75
C PRO A 67 -5.62 -10.92 6.84
N TYR A 68 -4.40 -10.39 6.72
CA TYR A 68 -4.13 -9.26 5.83
C TYR A 68 -4.48 -9.54 4.34
N ALA A 69 -4.38 -10.80 3.90
CA ALA A 69 -4.81 -11.19 2.57
C ALA A 69 -6.32 -11.48 2.50
N VAL A 70 -6.91 -12.13 3.51
CA VAL A 70 -8.35 -12.48 3.54
C VAL A 70 -9.20 -11.22 3.63
N ASP A 71 -9.13 -10.50 4.75
CA ASP A 71 -9.87 -9.26 5.03
C ASP A 71 -9.56 -8.19 3.95
N GLY A 72 -8.29 -8.14 3.53
CA GLY A 72 -7.83 -7.23 2.50
C GLY A 72 -8.39 -7.52 1.11
N LEU A 73 -8.69 -8.79 0.78
CA LEU A 73 -9.29 -9.18 -0.50
C LEU A 73 -10.79 -8.88 -0.53
N GLU A 74 -11.48 -8.99 0.61
CA GLU A 74 -12.87 -8.57 0.77
C GLU A 74 -13.01 -7.05 0.57
N ILE A 75 -12.22 -6.25 1.30
CA ILE A 75 -12.17 -4.79 1.13
C ILE A 75 -11.76 -4.41 -0.30
N TRP A 76 -10.78 -5.12 -0.90
CA TRP A 76 -10.40 -4.89 -2.29
C TRP A 76 -11.55 -5.17 -3.26
N SER A 77 -12.28 -6.27 -3.07
CA SER A 77 -13.43 -6.67 -3.90
C SER A 77 -14.57 -5.65 -3.83
N ALA A 78 -14.89 -5.15 -2.63
CA ALA A 78 -15.89 -4.10 -2.44
C ALA A 78 -15.51 -2.80 -3.16
N ILE A 79 -14.26 -2.35 -3.02
CA ILE A 79 -13.75 -1.16 -3.72
C ILE A 79 -13.73 -1.37 -5.23
N GLU A 80 -13.23 -2.51 -5.72
CA GLU A 80 -13.16 -2.81 -7.16
C GLU A 80 -14.57 -2.89 -7.78
N THR A 81 -15.56 -3.43 -7.05
CA THR A 81 -16.96 -3.46 -7.48
C THR A 81 -17.56 -2.06 -7.56
N TRP A 82 -17.41 -1.25 -6.50
CA TRP A 82 -17.90 0.14 -6.49
C TRP A 82 -17.26 0.99 -7.59
N VAL A 83 -15.94 0.90 -7.78
CA VAL A 83 -15.24 1.64 -8.85
C VAL A 83 -15.75 1.24 -10.24
N LYS A 84 -15.93 -0.07 -10.50
CA LYS A 84 -16.46 -0.56 -11.78
C LYS A 84 -17.87 -0.06 -12.04
N GLU A 85 -18.76 -0.17 -11.04
CA GLU A 85 -20.14 0.31 -11.16
C GLU A 85 -20.18 1.82 -11.39
N TYR A 86 -19.46 2.61 -10.58
CA TYR A 86 -19.39 4.07 -10.70
C TYR A 86 -18.84 4.51 -12.06
N CYS A 87 -17.71 3.95 -12.50
CA CYS A 87 -17.14 4.25 -13.82
C CYS A 87 -18.10 3.86 -14.95
N SER A 88 -18.86 2.76 -14.81
CA SER A 88 -19.84 2.33 -15.83
C SER A 88 -21.00 3.31 -16.02
N PHE A 89 -21.28 4.20 -15.05
CA PHE A 89 -22.32 5.22 -15.22
C PHE A 89 -21.92 6.27 -16.25
N TYR A 90 -20.66 6.70 -16.23
CA TYR A 90 -20.14 7.79 -17.07
C TYR A 90 -19.45 7.29 -18.35
N TYR A 91 -18.72 6.17 -18.28
CA TYR A 91 -17.95 5.61 -19.40
C TYR A 91 -18.58 4.30 -19.87
N LYS A 92 -19.25 4.34 -21.03
CA LYS A 92 -19.92 3.17 -21.64
C LYS A 92 -19.03 2.38 -22.59
N THR A 93 -18.00 3.00 -23.16
CA THR A 93 -16.98 2.36 -24.01
C THR A 93 -15.60 2.94 -23.71
N ASP A 94 -14.55 2.17 -23.97
CA ASP A 94 -13.14 2.61 -23.87
C ASP A 94 -12.87 3.87 -24.71
N GLU A 95 -13.63 4.08 -25.78
CA GLU A 95 -13.53 5.23 -26.65
C GLU A 95 -13.93 6.53 -25.94
N MET A 96 -14.81 6.47 -24.92
CA MET A 96 -15.16 7.62 -24.09
C MET A 96 -13.96 8.00 -23.21
N VAL A 97 -13.32 7.00 -22.58
CA VAL A 97 -12.10 7.18 -21.77
C VAL A 97 -10.94 7.75 -22.60
N GLN A 98 -10.83 7.34 -23.86
CA GLN A 98 -9.81 7.84 -24.81
C GLN A 98 -10.10 9.25 -25.34
N LYS A 99 -11.36 9.68 -25.38
CA LYS A 99 -11.79 11.00 -25.89
C LYS A 99 -11.87 12.07 -24.79
N ASP A 100 -11.88 11.67 -23.53
CA ASP A 100 -11.87 12.60 -22.39
C ASP A 100 -10.52 13.32 -22.27
N SER A 101 -10.49 14.60 -22.67
CA SER A 101 -9.28 15.41 -22.66
C SER A 101 -8.78 15.76 -21.26
N GLU A 102 -9.65 15.79 -20.25
CA GLU A 102 -9.25 16.11 -18.87
C GLU A 102 -8.61 14.89 -18.22
N LEU A 103 -9.24 13.72 -18.36
CA LEU A 103 -8.74 12.44 -17.85
C LEU A 103 -7.40 12.03 -18.49
N GLN A 104 -7.24 12.23 -19.80
CA GLN A 104 -5.96 11.99 -20.49
C GLN A 104 -4.88 13.00 -20.07
N SER A 105 -5.24 14.27 -19.81
CA SER A 105 -4.29 15.29 -19.34
C SER A 105 -3.85 15.05 -17.90
N TRP A 106 -4.78 14.72 -17.00
CA TRP A 106 -4.51 14.34 -15.62
C TRP A 106 -3.55 13.14 -15.54
N TRP A 107 -3.81 12.09 -16.32
CA TRP A 107 -2.91 10.93 -16.34
C TRP A 107 -1.52 11.26 -16.88
N LYS A 108 -1.46 12.13 -17.89
CA LYS A 108 -0.21 12.64 -18.43
C LYS A 108 0.59 13.38 -17.35
N GLU A 109 -0.05 14.26 -16.57
CA GLU A 109 0.58 14.99 -15.47
C GLU A 109 1.08 14.06 -14.35
N VAL A 110 0.26 13.09 -13.92
CA VAL A 110 0.64 12.07 -12.92
C VAL A 110 1.89 11.30 -13.35
N ARG A 111 2.03 10.97 -14.65
CA ARG A 111 3.20 10.28 -15.19
C ARG A 111 4.41 11.20 -15.41
N GLU A 112 4.22 12.31 -16.10
CA GLU A 112 5.33 13.10 -16.67
C GLU A 112 5.90 14.15 -15.71
N GLU A 113 5.09 14.61 -14.74
CA GLU A 113 5.50 15.58 -13.71
C GLU A 113 5.46 14.92 -12.32
N GLY A 114 4.32 14.37 -11.88
CA GLY A 114 4.14 13.81 -10.53
C GLY A 114 5.03 12.61 -10.21
N HIS A 115 5.31 11.79 -11.22
CA HIS A 115 6.29 10.70 -11.20
C HIS A 115 7.29 10.85 -12.37
N GLY A 116 7.65 12.11 -12.68
CA GLY A 116 8.40 12.48 -13.88
C GLY A 116 9.82 11.92 -14.00
N ASP A 117 10.41 11.43 -12.91
CA ASP A 117 11.68 10.70 -12.87
C ASP A 117 11.55 9.23 -13.33
N LYS A 118 10.30 8.74 -13.48
CA LYS A 118 9.95 7.41 -13.99
C LYS A 118 9.08 7.41 -15.24
N LYS A 119 8.78 8.56 -15.86
CA LYS A 119 7.82 8.67 -16.98
C LYS A 119 8.09 7.77 -18.19
N ASP A 120 9.35 7.43 -18.44
CA ASP A 120 9.81 6.61 -19.58
C ASP A 120 9.73 5.09 -19.33
N GLU A 121 9.26 4.66 -18.14
CA GLU A 121 9.19 3.26 -17.75
C GLU A 121 8.16 2.44 -18.54
N PRO A 122 8.49 1.22 -19.01
CA PRO A 122 7.64 0.45 -19.93
C PRO A 122 6.41 -0.20 -19.26
N TRP A 123 6.33 -0.18 -17.93
CA TRP A 123 5.18 -0.71 -17.17
C TRP A 123 4.10 0.34 -16.91
N TRP A 124 4.28 1.61 -17.27
CA TRP A 124 3.21 2.60 -17.15
C TRP A 124 1.98 2.12 -17.92
N PRO A 125 0.83 1.95 -17.27
CA PRO A 125 -0.39 1.76 -18.03
C PRO A 125 -0.64 3.05 -18.82
N LYS A 126 -0.87 2.92 -20.12
CA LYS A 126 -1.76 3.84 -20.83
C LYS A 126 -3.09 3.83 -20.07
N MET A 127 -3.80 4.95 -19.92
CA MET A 127 -4.86 5.08 -18.90
C MET A 127 -6.10 4.23 -19.20
N HIS A 128 -5.95 2.94 -18.92
CA HIS A 128 -6.83 1.83 -19.25
C HIS A 128 -6.94 0.84 -18.06
N THR A 129 -6.13 0.97 -16.97
CA THR A 129 -6.22 0.30 -15.63
C THR A 129 -5.03 0.72 -14.72
N ALA A 130 -5.12 0.70 -13.36
CA ALA A 130 -4.15 1.41 -12.46
C ALA A 130 -3.85 0.78 -11.06
N PRO A 131 -2.55 0.53 -10.67
CA PRO A 131 -2.19 -0.07 -9.34
C PRO A 131 -0.74 0.10 -8.69
N PRO A 132 -0.41 0.37 -7.37
CA PRO A 132 0.98 0.46 -6.73
C PRO A 132 1.66 -0.79 -6.00
N ASN A 133 2.57 -0.72 -4.96
CA ASN A 133 3.14 -1.86 -4.12
C ASN A 133 3.53 -1.52 -2.61
N ARG A 134 3.96 -2.47 -1.72
CA ARG A 134 4.16 -2.35 -0.21
C ARG A 134 5.57 -2.79 0.41
N PRO A 135 5.89 -2.58 1.74
CA PRO A 135 7.27 -2.34 2.29
C PRO A 135 7.86 -3.26 3.43
N THR A 136 9.04 -2.90 4.03
CA THR A 136 9.85 -3.65 5.06
C THR A 136 10.76 -2.75 5.97
N ILE A 137 11.27 -3.21 7.15
CA ILE A 137 12.66 -2.96 7.72
C ILE A 137 13.02 -3.71 9.05
N SER A 138 14.32 -3.82 9.40
CA SER A 138 14.90 -4.22 10.71
C SER A 138 16.18 -3.39 11.05
N ARG A 139 16.89 -3.63 12.19
CA ARG A 139 17.80 -2.61 12.80
C ARG A 139 19.20 -2.99 13.36
N ARG A 140 19.69 -4.24 13.30
CA ARG A 140 21.14 -4.59 13.31
C ARG A 140 21.41 -6.08 12.98
N PHE A 141 22.70 -6.43 12.92
CA PHE A 141 23.22 -7.76 12.61
C PHE A 141 23.45 -8.63 13.86
N MET A 142 23.71 -9.93 13.64
CA MET A 142 23.90 -10.97 14.66
C MET A 142 25.37 -10.99 15.15
N PRO A 143 25.67 -11.15 16.45
CA PRO A 143 27.05 -11.18 16.97
C PRO A 143 27.80 -12.48 16.68
N GLU A 144 29.10 -12.37 16.37
CA GLU A 144 29.97 -13.50 16.00
C GLU A 144 30.52 -14.28 17.21
N GLU A 145 30.81 -15.58 17.03
CA GLU A 145 31.31 -16.43 18.12
C GLU A 145 32.63 -15.91 18.73
N GLY A 146 32.73 -15.99 20.06
CA GLY A 146 33.90 -15.51 20.82
C GLY A 146 33.96 -14.00 21.04
N THR A 147 33.00 -13.22 20.54
CA THR A 147 32.87 -11.80 20.89
C THR A 147 32.27 -11.61 22.29
N PRO A 148 32.61 -10.52 23.02
CA PRO A 148 31.93 -10.15 24.26
C PRO A 148 30.40 -10.02 24.12
N GLU A 149 29.94 -9.59 22.95
CA GLU A 149 28.53 -9.48 22.58
C GLU A 149 27.84 -10.85 22.46
N TYR A 150 28.56 -11.88 22.00
CA TYR A 150 28.07 -13.26 21.94
C TYR A 150 28.01 -13.93 23.32
N GLU A 151 28.99 -13.65 24.19
CA GLU A 151 28.92 -14.09 25.59
C GLU A 151 27.86 -13.32 26.39
N GLU A 152 27.56 -12.06 26.06
CA GLU A 152 26.40 -11.34 26.60
C GLU A 152 25.07 -11.93 26.07
N LEU A 153 24.99 -12.34 24.80
CA LEU A 153 23.83 -13.03 24.24
C LEU A 153 23.58 -14.38 24.93
N LYS A 154 24.63 -15.16 25.23
CA LYS A 154 24.53 -16.41 26.00
C LYS A 154 24.11 -16.20 27.45
N SER A 155 24.68 -15.21 28.13
CA SER A 155 24.51 -15.02 29.57
C SER A 155 23.31 -14.15 29.96
N ASN A 156 22.85 -13.26 29.08
CA ASN A 156 21.68 -12.42 29.29
C ASN A 156 21.02 -12.03 27.93
N PRO A 157 20.27 -12.95 27.30
CA PRO A 157 19.67 -12.73 26.00
C PRO A 157 18.68 -11.55 25.98
N ASP A 158 17.98 -11.28 27.08
CA ASP A 158 17.06 -10.12 27.18
C ASP A 158 17.82 -8.80 27.15
N LYS A 159 18.94 -8.70 27.87
CA LYS A 159 19.83 -7.53 27.83
C LYS A 159 20.48 -7.37 26.46
N ALA A 160 20.89 -8.46 25.83
CA ALA A 160 21.40 -8.45 24.46
C ALA A 160 20.32 -8.02 23.46
N PHE A 161 19.07 -8.47 23.62
CA PHE A 161 17.91 -8.10 22.79
C PHE A 161 17.51 -6.62 23.00
N LEU A 162 17.40 -6.15 24.24
CA LEU A 162 17.10 -4.76 24.55
C LEU A 162 18.20 -3.81 24.07
N LYS A 163 19.48 -4.21 24.21
CA LYS A 163 20.59 -3.53 23.53
C LYS A 163 20.42 -3.54 22.01
N THR A 164 19.91 -4.64 21.44
CA THR A 164 19.73 -4.89 20.00
C THR A 164 18.59 -4.08 19.36
N ILE A 165 17.53 -3.75 20.11
CA ILE A 165 16.39 -2.98 19.57
C ILE A 165 16.57 -1.46 19.71
N THR A 166 15.57 -0.71 20.20
CA THR A 166 15.58 0.77 20.24
C THR A 166 16.06 1.25 21.61
N ALA A 167 16.88 2.30 21.66
CA ALA A 167 17.30 2.90 22.93
C ALA A 167 16.08 3.55 23.64
N GLN A 168 15.98 3.39 24.96
CA GLN A 168 14.76 3.69 25.74
C GLN A 168 14.12 5.07 25.44
N LEU A 169 14.91 6.13 25.32
CA LEU A 169 14.40 7.48 25.01
C LEU A 169 13.82 7.57 23.58
N GLN A 170 14.47 6.94 22.60
CA GLN A 170 13.93 6.78 21.24
C GLN A 170 12.66 5.92 21.27
N THR A 171 12.63 4.84 22.05
CA THR A 171 11.44 3.97 22.19
C THR A 171 10.22 4.75 22.68
N LEU A 172 10.38 5.59 23.72
CA LEU A 172 9.29 6.41 24.26
C LEU A 172 8.77 7.41 23.21
N LEU A 173 9.67 8.15 22.57
CA LEU A 173 9.32 9.13 21.53
C LEU A 173 8.69 8.47 20.30
N GLY A 174 9.15 7.27 19.93
CA GLY A 174 8.58 6.45 18.86
C GLY A 174 7.19 5.92 19.19
N ILE A 175 6.96 5.45 20.44
CA ILE A 175 5.64 5.01 20.89
C ILE A 175 4.65 6.17 20.90
N SER A 176 5.00 7.34 21.46
CA SER A 176 4.10 8.50 21.44
C SER A 176 3.81 9.01 20.02
N LEU A 177 4.77 8.94 19.10
CA LEU A 177 4.53 9.27 17.70
C LEU A 177 3.60 8.25 17.01
N ILE A 178 3.82 6.95 17.23
CA ILE A 178 2.95 5.89 16.71
C ILE A 178 1.54 6.00 17.31
N GLU A 179 1.41 6.31 18.59
CA GLU A 179 0.14 6.54 19.27
C GLU A 179 -0.65 7.70 18.66
N ILE A 180 0.02 8.82 18.36
CA ILE A 180 -0.61 9.96 17.65
C ILE A 180 -1.02 9.56 16.24
N LEU A 181 -0.15 8.84 15.50
CA LEU A 181 -0.42 8.40 14.12
C LEU A 181 -1.39 7.21 14.00
N SER A 182 -1.76 6.58 15.12
CA SER A 182 -2.72 5.45 15.17
C SER A 182 -4.07 5.85 15.80
N ARG A 183 -4.27 7.14 16.11
CA ARG A 183 -5.56 7.69 16.53
C ARG A 183 -6.25 8.31 15.33
N HIS A 184 -7.44 7.83 15.01
CA HIS A 184 -8.33 8.51 14.07
C HIS A 184 -8.79 9.84 14.66
N SER A 185 -9.00 10.83 13.78
CA SER A 185 -9.59 12.10 14.19
C SER A 185 -11.10 11.95 14.43
N SER A 186 -11.69 12.87 15.20
CA SER A 186 -13.15 12.88 15.45
C SER A 186 -13.98 13.30 14.24
N ASP A 187 -13.33 13.89 13.24
CA ASP A 187 -13.84 14.34 11.95
C ASP A 187 -13.29 13.49 10.77
N GLU A 188 -12.76 12.29 11.05
CA GLU A 188 -12.33 11.32 10.05
C GLU A 188 -13.53 10.81 9.21
N VAL A 189 -13.37 10.78 7.89
CA VAL A 189 -14.38 10.26 6.95
C VAL A 189 -13.93 8.88 6.47
N TYR A 190 -14.62 7.84 6.93
CA TYR A 190 -14.20 6.46 6.69
C TYR A 190 -14.57 5.97 5.28
N LEU A 191 -14.02 4.82 4.88
CA LEU A 191 -14.41 4.16 3.63
C LEU A 191 -15.91 3.87 3.64
N GLY A 192 -16.62 4.25 2.57
CA GLY A 192 -18.09 4.17 2.54
C GLY A 192 -18.78 5.33 3.27
N GLN A 193 -18.13 6.48 3.43
CA GLN A 193 -18.74 7.71 3.93
C GLN A 193 -18.41 8.91 3.04
N ARG A 194 -19.17 10.00 3.21
CA ARG A 194 -18.89 11.33 2.66
C ARG A 194 -19.15 12.40 3.73
N ASP A 195 -18.43 13.50 3.63
CA ASP A 195 -18.67 14.73 4.40
C ASP A 195 -19.95 15.46 3.96
N THR A 196 -20.33 15.29 2.70
CA THR A 196 -21.40 16.00 2.00
C THR A 196 -22.33 14.98 1.31
N PRO A 197 -23.62 14.89 1.67
CA PRO A 197 -24.53 13.93 1.07
C PRO A 197 -24.85 14.27 -0.39
N GLU A 198 -25.00 15.55 -0.74
CA GLU A 198 -25.31 16.03 -2.10
C GLU A 198 -24.06 16.21 -3.00
N TRP A 199 -23.02 15.39 -2.82
CA TRP A 199 -21.77 15.46 -3.60
C TRP A 199 -21.94 15.22 -5.12
N THR A 200 -23.10 14.72 -5.54
CA THR A 200 -23.57 14.72 -6.93
C THR A 200 -25.09 14.86 -6.96
N LEU A 201 -25.63 15.37 -8.08
CA LEU A 201 -27.07 15.39 -8.37
C LEU A 201 -27.56 14.08 -9.02
N ASP A 202 -26.63 13.20 -9.43
CA ASP A 202 -26.94 11.98 -10.17
C ASP A 202 -27.48 10.88 -9.24
N THR A 203 -28.80 10.66 -9.27
CA THR A 203 -29.48 9.71 -8.38
C THR A 203 -29.08 8.24 -8.52
N THR A 204 -28.38 7.86 -9.60
CA THR A 204 -27.92 6.48 -9.82
C THR A 204 -26.60 6.20 -9.08
N PRO A 205 -25.51 6.98 -9.25
CA PRO A 205 -24.34 6.96 -8.39
C PRO A 205 -24.62 7.03 -6.88
N LEU A 206 -25.57 7.86 -6.46
CA LEU A 206 -25.94 7.96 -5.03
C LEU A 206 -26.45 6.61 -4.49
N LYS A 207 -27.37 5.95 -5.20
CA LYS A 207 -27.91 4.64 -4.81
C LYS A 207 -26.86 3.52 -4.86
N ALA A 208 -25.93 3.57 -5.82
CA ALA A 208 -24.81 2.63 -5.87
C ALA A 208 -23.88 2.81 -4.66
N PHE A 209 -23.65 4.06 -4.23
CA PHE A 209 -22.90 4.36 -3.00
C PHE A 209 -23.64 3.84 -1.75
N GLU A 210 -24.93 4.14 -1.58
CA GLU A 210 -25.80 3.62 -0.50
C GLU A 210 -25.76 2.08 -0.40
N ASN A 211 -25.87 1.38 -1.54
CA ASN A 211 -25.78 -0.08 -1.60
C ASN A 211 -24.39 -0.61 -1.19
N SER A 212 -23.32 0.11 -1.58
CA SER A 212 -21.95 -0.26 -1.19
C SER A 212 -21.70 -0.09 0.32
N GLU A 213 -22.30 0.91 0.97
CA GLU A 213 -22.26 1.02 2.43
C GLU A 213 -22.88 -0.20 3.12
N GLY A 214 -24.02 -0.69 2.62
CA GLY A 214 -24.73 -1.82 3.19
C GLY A 214 -23.92 -3.13 3.20
N THR A 215 -22.95 -3.24 2.30
CA THR A 215 -22.07 -4.42 2.17
C THR A 215 -20.89 -4.38 3.16
N GLY A 216 -20.52 -3.19 3.64
CA GLY A 216 -19.41 -2.98 4.58
C GLY A 216 -19.79 -2.95 6.07
N ARG A 217 -20.97 -3.47 6.45
CA ARG A 217 -21.52 -3.42 7.83
C ARG A 217 -21.62 -4.81 8.47
N HIS A 218 -20.52 -5.56 8.46
CA HIS A 218 -20.36 -6.86 9.11
C HIS A 218 -19.30 -6.82 10.22
#